data_AF-A0A0N9HW18-F1
#
_entry.id   AF-A0A0N9HW18-F1
#
_cell.length_a   1.000
_cell.length_b   1.000
_cell.length_c   1.000
_cell.angle_alpha   90.00
_cell.angle_beta   90.00
_cell.angle_gamma   90.00
#
_symmetry.space_group_name_H-M   'P 1'
#
loop_
_entity.id
_entity.type
_entity.pdbx_description
1 polymer ?
#
loop_
_entity_poly.entity_id
_entity_poly.type
_entity_poly.pdbx_seq_one_letter_code
_entity_poly.pdbx_strand_id
1 'polypeptide(L)'
;MTIEEAAQLLVMAKVLDSRFVEPDDDGFVLRLWSRALEDVPMSAAETALGEYYRSARYRESRDSIMPADIVQWYRDQRRYPPATRQRPEFNPERIHAGVDRVFAALAARKAIGAGEDPDLAQDIADGETARRRLMHAVRCEWPPCRAGEGKPCTGPRGLPLSGGRVHDVREQAALAASGSSPN
;
A
#
# COMPACT_ATOMS: atom_id res chain seq x y z
N MET A 1 6.13 -21.87 -25.60
CA MET A 1 7.43 -21.17 -25.57
C MET A 1 8.39 -21.84 -26.54
N THR A 2 9.11 -21.07 -27.35
CA THR A 2 10.11 -21.63 -28.29
C THR A 2 11.37 -22.08 -27.55
N ILE A 3 12.26 -22.80 -28.26
CA ILE A 3 13.55 -23.22 -27.71
C ILE A 3 14.43 -22.00 -27.42
N GLU A 4 14.41 -20.98 -28.28
CA GLU A 4 15.18 -19.75 -28.10
C GLU A 4 14.72 -18.97 -26.87
N GLU A 5 13.40 -18.85 -26.68
CA GLU A 5 12.82 -18.22 -25.48
C GLU A 5 13.19 -18.99 -24.21
N ALA A 6 13.12 -20.33 -24.23
CA ALA A 6 13.53 -21.16 -23.10
C ALA A 6 15.03 -20.99 -22.79
N ALA A 7 15.89 -20.87 -23.81
CA ALA A 7 17.32 -20.62 -23.62
C ALA A 7 17.57 -19.27 -22.95
N GLN A 8 16.89 -18.22 -23.40
CA GLN A 8 16.97 -16.90 -22.78
C GLN A 8 16.53 -16.94 -21.30
N LEU A 9 15.44 -17.65 -21.01
CA LEU A 9 14.93 -17.80 -19.66
C LEU A 9 15.93 -18.54 -18.74
N LEU A 10 16.57 -19.60 -19.23
CA LEU A 10 17.61 -20.34 -18.50
C LEU A 10 18.83 -19.45 -18.20
N VAL A 11 19.26 -18.62 -19.17
CA VAL A 11 20.33 -17.65 -18.95
C VAL A 11 19.93 -16.64 -17.87
N MET A 12 18.70 -16.11 -17.90
CA MET A 12 18.21 -15.20 -16.86
C MET A 12 18.17 -15.87 -15.49
N ALA A 13 17.73 -17.12 -15.42
CA ALA A 13 17.70 -17.89 -14.17
C ALA A 13 19.12 -18.06 -13.59
N LYS A 14 20.11 -18.37 -14.45
CA LYS A 14 21.52 -18.49 -14.06
C LYS A 14 22.14 -17.18 -13.57
N VAL A 15 21.75 -16.05 -14.16
CA VAL A 15 22.17 -14.72 -13.70
C VAL A 15 21.61 -14.41 -12.31
N LEU A 16 20.38 -14.83 -12.01
CA LEU A 16 19.71 -14.58 -10.72
C LEU A 16 20.11 -15.58 -9.63
N ASP A 17 20.46 -16.82 -10.00
CA ASP A 17 20.96 -17.86 -9.12
C ASP A 17 22.16 -18.57 -9.75
N SER A 18 23.35 -18.28 -9.25
CA SER A 18 24.60 -18.86 -9.80
C SER A 18 24.67 -20.37 -9.66
N ARG A 19 23.88 -20.98 -8.76
CA ARG A 19 23.78 -22.43 -8.55
C ARG A 19 22.82 -23.11 -9.51
N PHE A 20 22.08 -22.33 -10.31
CA PHE A 20 21.12 -22.85 -11.27
C PHE A 20 21.83 -23.77 -12.29
N VAL A 21 21.14 -24.84 -12.65
CA VAL A 21 21.63 -25.90 -13.54
C VAL A 21 21.88 -25.32 -14.93
N GLU A 22 23.09 -25.54 -15.45
CA GLU A 22 23.40 -25.17 -16.83
C GLU A 22 22.71 -26.13 -17.79
N PRO A 23 22.29 -25.67 -18.98
CA PRO A 23 21.84 -26.58 -20.02
C PRO A 23 22.94 -27.61 -20.29
N ASP A 24 22.57 -28.88 -20.32
CA ASP A 24 23.47 -29.96 -20.71
C ASP A 24 23.90 -29.81 -22.18
N ASP A 25 25.07 -30.33 -22.53
CA ASP A 25 25.62 -30.27 -23.90
C ASP A 25 24.67 -30.89 -24.94
N ASP A 26 23.90 -31.92 -24.53
CA ASP A 26 22.89 -32.57 -25.38
C ASP A 26 21.58 -31.76 -25.48
N GLY A 27 21.44 -30.66 -24.74
CA GLY A 27 20.29 -29.75 -24.74
C GLY A 27 19.00 -30.36 -24.20
N PHE A 28 19.06 -31.44 -23.42
CA PHE A 28 17.91 -32.06 -22.78
C PHE A 28 17.17 -31.10 -21.85
N VAL A 29 17.90 -30.38 -20.98
CA VAL A 29 17.35 -29.39 -20.04
C VAL A 29 16.60 -28.31 -20.82
N LEU A 30 17.21 -27.82 -21.90
CA LEU A 30 16.60 -26.81 -22.76
C LEU A 30 15.29 -27.29 -23.40
N ARG A 31 15.30 -28.50 -23.99
CA ARG A 31 14.10 -29.10 -24.60
C ARG A 31 13.02 -29.38 -23.56
N LEU A 32 13.41 -29.84 -22.37
CA LEU A 32 12.49 -30.08 -21.25
C LEU A 32 11.80 -28.78 -20.83
N TRP A 33 12.55 -27.69 -20.66
CA TRP A 33 12.01 -26.39 -20.31
C TRP A 33 11.09 -25.83 -21.40
N SER A 34 11.51 -25.87 -22.67
CA SER A 34 10.67 -25.42 -23.79
C SER A 34 9.34 -26.18 -23.85
N ARG A 35 9.37 -27.50 -23.66
CA ARG A 35 8.15 -28.33 -23.66
C ARG A 35 7.29 -28.14 -22.42
N ALA A 36 7.89 -28.00 -21.24
CA ALA A 36 7.16 -27.78 -20.00
C ALA A 36 6.44 -26.41 -19.98
N LEU A 37 6.99 -25.43 -20.70
CA LEU A 37 6.47 -24.06 -20.79
C LEU A 37 5.79 -23.79 -22.15
N GLU A 38 5.34 -24.82 -22.86
CA GLU A 38 4.75 -24.67 -24.20
C GLU A 38 3.58 -23.67 -24.21
N ASP A 39 2.71 -23.73 -23.20
CA ASP A 39 1.53 -22.87 -23.04
C ASP A 39 1.79 -21.56 -22.28
N VAL A 40 3.03 -21.29 -21.85
CA VAL A 40 3.37 -20.11 -21.06
C VAL A 40 4.01 -19.05 -21.97
N PRO A 41 3.43 -17.85 -22.09
CA PRO A 41 4.06 -16.73 -22.80
C PRO A 41 5.37 -16.31 -22.14
N MET A 42 6.39 -15.96 -22.93
CA MET A 42 7.71 -15.56 -22.41
C MET A 42 7.63 -14.42 -21.37
N SER A 43 6.83 -13.38 -21.62
CA SER A 43 6.64 -12.27 -20.68
C SER A 43 6.07 -12.70 -19.32
N ALA A 44 5.20 -13.70 -19.31
CA ALA A 44 4.67 -14.28 -18.08
C ALA A 44 5.76 -15.08 -17.34
N ALA A 45 6.58 -15.83 -18.07
CA ALA A 45 7.69 -16.59 -17.49
C ALA A 45 8.77 -15.70 -16.88
N GLU A 46 9.15 -14.61 -17.54
CA GLU A 46 10.09 -13.60 -17.01
C GLU A 46 9.57 -12.98 -15.71
N THR A 47 8.27 -12.65 -15.67
CA THR A 47 7.64 -12.10 -14.47
C THR A 47 7.62 -13.13 -13.34
N ALA A 48 7.23 -14.37 -13.63
CA ALA A 48 7.25 -15.47 -12.67
C ALA A 48 8.65 -15.71 -12.09
N LEU A 49 9.68 -15.67 -12.94
CA LEU A 49 11.08 -15.81 -12.56
C LEU A 49 11.49 -14.73 -11.55
N GLY A 50 11.19 -13.47 -11.88
CA GLY A 50 11.47 -12.33 -11.00
C GLY A 50 10.74 -12.41 -9.67
N GLU A 51 9.46 -12.79 -9.68
CA GLU A 51 8.66 -12.95 -8.45
C GLU A 51 9.17 -14.12 -7.59
N TYR A 52 9.55 -15.24 -8.20
CA TYR A 52 10.09 -16.40 -7.48
C TYR A 52 11.34 -16.02 -6.68
N TYR A 53 12.32 -15.38 -7.32
CA TYR A 53 13.57 -15.01 -6.65
C TYR A 53 13.43 -13.86 -5.64
N ARG A 54 12.32 -13.10 -5.66
CA ARG A 54 11.97 -12.13 -4.60
C ARG A 54 11.14 -12.75 -3.46
N SER A 55 10.57 -13.93 -3.68
CA SER A 55 9.63 -14.56 -2.75
C SER A 55 10.28 -14.97 -1.42
N ALA A 56 9.44 -15.15 -0.39
CA ALA A 56 9.88 -15.73 0.88
C ALA A 56 10.38 -17.18 0.70
N ARG A 57 9.72 -17.95 -0.18
CA ARG A 57 10.09 -19.34 -0.49
C ARG A 57 11.55 -19.47 -0.91
N TYR A 58 12.02 -18.61 -1.81
CA TYR A 58 13.42 -18.61 -2.24
C TYR A 58 14.37 -18.18 -1.12
N ARG A 59 13.97 -17.22 -0.28
CA ARG A 59 14.80 -16.78 0.86
C ARG A 59 14.99 -17.87 1.91
N GLU A 60 13.98 -18.71 2.11
CA GLU A 60 13.99 -19.79 3.10
C GLU A 60 14.67 -21.06 2.59
N SER A 61 14.24 -21.59 1.45
CA SER A 61 14.77 -22.86 0.90
C SER A 61 16.08 -22.68 0.15
N ARG A 62 16.27 -21.51 -0.48
CA ARG A 62 17.34 -21.26 -1.46
C ARG A 62 17.31 -22.28 -2.61
N ASP A 63 16.16 -22.89 -2.91
CA ASP A 63 16.01 -23.79 -4.06
C ASP A 63 16.00 -23.01 -5.37
N SER A 64 16.54 -23.61 -6.42
CA SER A 64 16.45 -23.06 -7.77
C SER A 64 15.04 -23.24 -8.33
N ILE A 65 14.59 -22.28 -9.13
CA ILE A 65 13.27 -22.32 -9.77
C ILE A 65 13.14 -23.49 -10.76
N MET A 66 11.97 -24.13 -10.80
CA MET A 66 11.67 -25.19 -11.76
C MET A 66 10.57 -24.75 -12.74
N PRO A 67 10.45 -25.38 -13.94
CA PRO A 67 9.38 -25.04 -14.89
C PRO A 67 7.98 -25.11 -14.26
N ALA A 68 7.78 -26.08 -13.36
CA ALA A 68 6.51 -26.25 -12.65
C ALA A 68 6.14 -25.03 -11.79
N ASP A 69 7.11 -24.32 -11.20
CA ASP A 69 6.86 -23.11 -10.42
C ASP A 69 6.32 -21.98 -11.31
N ILE A 70 6.86 -21.86 -12.52
CA ILE A 70 6.41 -20.88 -13.51
C ILE A 70 5.01 -21.22 -14.03
N VAL A 71 4.76 -22.49 -14.37
CA VAL A 71 3.43 -22.95 -14.80
C VAL A 71 2.39 -22.70 -13.71
N GLN A 72 2.73 -23.01 -12.46
CA GLN A 72 1.84 -22.80 -11.32
C GLN A 72 1.55 -21.31 -11.13
N TRP A 73 2.58 -20.46 -11.15
CA TRP A 73 2.40 -19.00 -11.09
C TRP A 73 1.49 -18.51 -12.21
N TYR A 74 1.70 -18.93 -13.45
CA TYR A 74 0.89 -18.50 -14.59
C TYR A 74 -0.57 -18.95 -14.46
N ARG A 75 -0.82 -20.17 -13.99
CA ARG A 75 -2.17 -20.68 -13.69
C ARG A 75 -2.84 -19.87 -12.59
N ASP A 76 -2.10 -19.53 -11.54
CA ASP A 76 -2.62 -18.74 -10.42
C ASP A 76 -2.96 -17.32 -10.85
N GLN A 77 -2.14 -16.67 -11.69
CA GLN A 77 -2.47 -15.36 -12.26
C GLN A 77 -3.72 -15.40 -13.16
N ARG A 78 -3.97 -16.52 -13.85
CA ARG A 78 -5.19 -16.66 -14.67
C ARG A 78 -6.42 -16.98 -13.84
N ARG A 79 -6.27 -17.75 -12.77
CA ARG A 79 -7.35 -18.15 -11.86
C ARG A 79 -7.74 -17.02 -10.90
N TYR A 80 -6.74 -16.28 -10.44
CA TYR A 80 -6.84 -15.16 -9.52
C TYR A 80 -6.09 -13.97 -10.11
N PRO A 81 -6.62 -13.35 -11.19
CA PRO A 81 -6.01 -12.16 -11.74
C PRO A 81 -5.79 -11.15 -10.62
N PRO A 82 -4.56 -10.61 -10.50
CA PRO A 82 -4.22 -9.72 -9.42
C PRO A 82 -5.22 -8.58 -9.51
N ALA A 83 -5.93 -8.31 -8.41
CA ALA A 83 -6.91 -7.24 -8.37
C ALA A 83 -6.22 -6.01 -8.93
N THR A 84 -6.64 -5.58 -10.13
CA THR A 84 -6.13 -4.36 -10.73
C THR A 84 -6.50 -3.30 -9.72
N ARG A 85 -5.51 -2.86 -8.93
CA ARG A 85 -5.63 -1.67 -8.10
C ARG A 85 -5.73 -0.52 -9.09
N GLN A 86 -6.91 -0.35 -9.67
CA GLN A 86 -7.31 0.93 -10.18
C GLN A 86 -7.11 1.86 -9.00
N ARG A 87 -6.19 2.81 -9.15
CA ARG A 87 -6.04 3.88 -8.19
C ARG A 87 -7.44 4.49 -8.08
N PRO A 88 -8.12 4.38 -6.92
CA PRO A 88 -9.45 4.91 -6.80
C PRO A 88 -9.39 6.37 -7.23
N GLU A 89 -10.40 6.81 -7.98
CA GLU A 89 -10.50 8.19 -8.42
C GLU A 89 -10.24 9.12 -7.23
N PHE A 90 -9.45 10.16 -7.48
CA PHE A 90 -9.10 11.10 -6.43
C PHE A 90 -10.36 11.85 -5.99
N ASN A 91 -10.94 11.40 -4.88
CA ASN A 91 -12.09 12.02 -4.26
C ASN A 91 -11.67 12.56 -2.87
N PRO A 92 -11.51 13.89 -2.72
CA PRO A 92 -11.13 14.54 -1.46
C PRO A 92 -12.03 14.18 -0.28
N GLU A 93 -13.35 14.10 -0.50
CA GLU A 93 -14.32 13.77 0.56
C GLU A 93 -14.13 12.33 1.05
N ARG A 94 -13.90 11.40 0.14
CA ARG A 94 -13.62 10.00 0.48
C ARG A 94 -12.31 9.87 1.26
N ILE A 95 -11.31 10.70 0.94
CA ILE A 95 -10.05 10.76 1.68
C ILE A 95 -10.29 11.32 3.09
N HIS A 96 -11.02 12.43 3.23
CA HIS A 96 -11.36 13.00 4.54
C HIS A 96 -12.14 12.01 5.41
N ALA A 97 -13.15 11.35 4.85
CA ALA A 97 -13.91 10.30 5.54
C ALA A 97 -13.06 9.07 5.90
N GLY A 98 -12.04 8.75 5.10
CA GLY A 98 -11.07 7.71 5.40
C GLY A 98 -10.17 8.09 6.58
N VAL A 99 -9.65 9.32 6.57
CA VAL A 99 -8.82 9.88 7.64
C VAL A 99 -9.60 9.94 8.95
N ASP A 100 -10.84 10.43 8.92
CA ASP A 100 -11.70 10.51 10.11
C ASP A 100 -11.94 9.14 10.74
N ARG A 101 -12.23 8.11 9.92
CA ARG A 101 -12.38 6.73 10.42
C ARG A 101 -11.13 6.21 11.13
N VAL A 102 -9.94 6.50 10.59
CA VAL A 102 -8.68 6.10 11.23
C VAL A 102 -8.48 6.83 12.56
N PHE A 103 -8.74 8.13 12.62
CA PHE A 103 -8.60 8.90 13.86
C PHE A 103 -9.64 8.51 14.91
N ALA A 104 -10.90 8.27 14.52
CA ALA A 104 -11.93 7.75 15.42
C ALA A 104 -11.52 6.40 16.02
N ALA A 105 -11.04 5.47 15.19
CA ALA A 105 -10.57 4.17 15.67
C ALA A 105 -9.37 4.28 16.63
N LEU A 106 -8.46 5.22 16.38
CA LEU A 106 -7.32 5.49 17.28
C LEU A 106 -7.77 6.12 18.61
N ALA A 107 -8.72 7.04 18.58
CA ALA A 107 -9.30 7.68 19.76
C ALA A 107 -10.04 6.65 20.62
N ALA A 108 -10.93 5.85 20.02
CA ALA A 108 -11.63 4.77 20.72
C ALA A 108 -10.67 3.78 21.36
N ARG A 109 -9.66 3.33 20.60
CA ARG A 109 -8.64 2.41 21.14
C ARG A 109 -7.86 3.01 22.31
N LYS A 110 -7.55 4.31 22.26
CA LYS A 110 -6.87 5.01 23.35
C LYS A 110 -7.75 5.11 24.59
N ALA A 111 -9.04 5.41 24.44
CA ALA A 111 -10.01 5.45 25.55
C ALA A 111 -10.19 4.07 26.20
N ILE A 112 -10.36 3.02 25.41
CA ILE A 112 -10.41 1.63 25.91
C ILE A 112 -9.11 1.28 26.65
N GLY A 113 -7.95 1.65 26.10
CA GLY A 113 -6.66 1.46 26.76
C GLY A 113 -6.49 2.24 28.07
N ALA A 114 -7.27 3.30 28.28
CA ALA A 114 -7.31 4.08 29.51
C ALA A 114 -8.33 3.54 30.54
N GLY A 115 -9.12 2.52 30.18
CA GLY A 115 -10.10 1.89 31.07
C GLY A 115 -11.54 2.35 30.86
N GLU A 116 -11.82 3.14 29.82
CA GLU A 116 -13.20 3.50 29.47
C GLU A 116 -13.94 2.31 28.87
N ASP A 117 -15.25 2.25 29.10
CA ASP A 117 -16.11 1.26 28.45
C ASP A 117 -16.26 1.54 26.93
N PRO A 118 -16.66 0.54 26.13
CA PRO A 118 -16.73 0.68 24.68
C PRO A 118 -17.69 1.77 24.18
N ASP A 119 -18.80 2.02 24.89
CA ASP A 119 -19.81 2.99 24.48
C ASP A 119 -19.28 4.40 24.71
N LEU A 120 -18.68 4.66 25.88
CA LEU A 120 -18.01 5.92 26.19
C LEU A 120 -16.79 6.17 25.30
N ALA A 121 -16.02 5.13 24.97
CA ALA A 121 -14.90 5.23 24.04
C ALA A 121 -15.35 5.63 22.62
N GLN A 122 -16.54 5.19 22.20
CA GLN A 122 -17.13 5.59 20.92
C GLN A 122 -17.58 7.05 20.95
N ASP A 123 -18.23 7.51 22.03
CA ASP A 123 -18.60 8.92 22.21
C ASP A 123 -17.37 9.85 22.19
N ILE A 124 -16.28 9.44 22.86
CA ILE A 124 -14.99 10.16 22.84
C ILE A 124 -14.45 10.22 21.40
N ALA A 125 -14.49 9.12 20.66
CA ALA A 125 -14.00 9.07 19.28
C ALA A 125 -14.80 9.99 18.34
N ASP A 126 -16.11 10.02 18.49
CA ASP A 126 -17.00 10.88 17.70
C ASP A 126 -16.78 12.35 18.05
N GLY A 127 -16.60 12.67 19.34
CA GLY A 127 -16.25 14.00 19.82
C GLY A 127 -14.90 14.51 19.30
N GLU A 128 -13.85 13.67 19.34
CA GLU A 128 -12.54 14.03 18.79
C GLU A 128 -12.59 14.23 17.27
N THR A 129 -13.37 13.40 16.56
CA THR A 129 -13.55 13.50 15.11
C THR A 129 -14.31 14.77 14.73
N ALA A 130 -15.40 15.10 15.44
CA ALA A 130 -16.15 16.33 15.26
C ALA A 130 -15.28 17.57 15.55
N ARG A 131 -14.51 17.56 16.65
CA ARG A 131 -13.56 18.63 16.98
C ARG A 131 -12.54 18.81 15.87
N ARG A 132 -11.97 17.72 15.35
CA ARG A 132 -10.99 17.77 14.26
C ARG A 132 -11.58 18.39 12.99
N ARG A 133 -12.80 17.99 12.62
CA ARG A 133 -13.51 18.57 11.46
C ARG A 133 -13.71 20.07 11.63
N LEU A 134 -14.21 20.49 12.78
CA LEU A 134 -14.42 21.89 13.11
C LEU A 134 -13.13 22.70 12.98
N MET A 135 -12.05 22.24 13.64
CA MET A 135 -10.77 22.94 13.65
C MET A 135 -10.12 23.05 12.26
N HIS A 136 -10.41 22.10 11.36
CA HIS A 136 -9.87 22.09 10.01
C HIS A 136 -10.81 22.71 8.96
N ALA A 137 -12.05 23.07 9.33
CA ALA A 137 -13.02 23.69 8.42
C ALA A 137 -12.61 25.11 7.99
N VAL A 138 -11.78 25.79 8.79
CA VAL A 138 -11.28 27.14 8.48
C VAL A 138 -9.80 27.11 8.11
N ARG A 139 -9.36 28.09 7.34
CA ARG A 139 -7.93 28.34 7.06
C ARG A 139 -7.20 28.79 8.32
N CYS A 140 -5.92 28.42 8.45
CA CYS A 140 -5.06 28.98 9.51
C CYS A 140 -4.44 30.30 9.04
N GLU A 141 -4.62 31.36 9.82
CA GLU A 141 -4.08 32.70 9.54
C GLU A 141 -2.75 33.00 10.24
N TRP A 142 -2.23 32.06 11.04
CA TRP A 142 -0.93 32.25 11.66
C TRP A 142 0.16 32.37 10.58
N PRO A 143 0.92 33.48 10.50
CA PRO A 143 1.69 33.84 9.30
C PRO A 143 2.68 32.78 8.77
N PRO A 144 3.39 32.00 9.62
CA PRO A 144 4.27 30.93 9.17
C PRO A 144 3.53 29.67 8.66
N CYS A 145 2.24 29.52 8.93
CA CYS A 145 1.46 28.34 8.56
C CYS A 145 0.72 28.55 7.24
N ARG A 146 0.93 27.62 6.31
CA ARG A 146 0.30 27.63 4.97
C ARG A 146 -0.87 26.63 4.86
N ALA A 147 -1.38 26.16 5.98
CA ALA A 147 -2.48 25.19 6.01
C ALA A 147 -3.80 25.85 5.58
N GLY A 148 -4.32 25.40 4.43
CA GLY A 148 -5.68 25.69 4.00
C GLY A 148 -6.72 24.84 4.74
N GLU A 149 -7.98 25.00 4.35
CA GLU A 149 -9.10 24.18 4.81
C GLU A 149 -8.84 22.69 4.54
N GLY A 150 -9.29 21.83 5.46
CA GLY A 150 -9.07 20.38 5.44
C GLY A 150 -7.62 19.93 5.72
N LYS A 151 -6.64 20.83 5.73
CA LYS A 151 -5.23 20.49 5.95
C LYS A 151 -4.81 20.67 7.40
N PRO A 152 -3.92 19.83 7.96
CA PRO A 152 -3.37 20.05 9.30
C PRO A 152 -2.50 21.30 9.35
N CYS A 153 -2.45 21.95 10.51
CA CYS A 153 -1.52 23.05 10.75
C CYS A 153 -0.07 22.63 10.56
N THR A 154 0.76 23.53 10.06
CA THR A 154 2.20 23.30 9.82
C THR A 154 3.05 24.28 10.59
N GLY A 155 4.16 23.83 11.18
CA GLY A 155 5.14 24.71 11.82
C GLY A 155 5.94 25.56 10.80
N PRO A 156 6.87 26.42 11.27
CA PRO A 156 7.64 27.31 10.40
C PRO A 156 8.46 26.62 9.30
N ARG A 157 8.81 25.34 9.51
CA ARG A 157 9.52 24.50 8.54
C ARG A 157 8.60 23.79 7.54
N GLY A 158 7.30 24.08 7.55
CA GLY A 158 6.29 23.45 6.69
C GLY A 158 5.87 22.03 7.10
N LEU A 159 6.40 21.49 8.21
CA LEU A 159 6.03 20.17 8.71
C LEU A 159 4.72 20.20 9.50
N PRO A 160 3.83 19.20 9.35
CA PRO A 160 2.60 19.12 10.14
C PRO A 160 2.86 19.09 11.65
N LEU A 161 2.02 19.76 12.43
CA LEU A 161 2.07 19.67 13.88
C LEU A 161 1.70 18.26 14.35
N SER A 162 2.44 17.76 15.34
CA SER A 162 2.20 16.44 15.95
C SER A 162 0.98 16.46 16.87
N GLY A 163 0.37 15.29 17.09
CA GLY A 163 -0.71 15.11 18.06
C GLY A 163 -2.02 15.81 17.72
N GLY A 164 -2.25 16.20 16.46
CA GLY A 164 -3.48 16.90 16.07
C GLY A 164 -3.62 18.29 16.67
N ARG A 165 -2.51 18.91 17.07
CA ARG A 165 -2.49 20.30 17.54
C ARG A 165 -2.77 21.25 16.37
N VAL A 166 -3.53 22.30 16.66
CA VAL A 166 -3.76 23.43 15.75
C VAL A 166 -3.18 24.69 16.39
N HIS A 167 -2.93 25.72 15.59
CA HIS A 167 -2.51 27.01 16.14
C HIS A 167 -3.73 27.69 16.77
N ASP A 168 -3.52 28.38 17.90
CA ASP A 168 -4.57 29.08 18.65
C ASP A 168 -5.42 30.00 17.77
N VAL A 169 -4.78 30.67 16.80
CA VAL A 169 -5.47 31.54 15.82
C VAL A 169 -6.52 30.77 15.01
N ARG A 170 -6.19 29.54 14.60
CA ARG A 170 -7.13 28.69 13.86
C ARG A 170 -8.23 28.15 14.76
N GLU A 171 -7.89 27.80 16.00
CA GLU A 171 -8.86 27.33 16.99
C GLU A 171 -9.91 28.41 17.29
N GLN A 172 -9.47 29.64 17.54
CA GLN A 172 -10.35 30.78 17.76
C GLN A 172 -11.25 31.05 16.54
N ALA A 173 -10.68 31.04 15.33
CA ALA A 173 -11.44 31.21 14.10
C ALA A 173 -12.49 30.11 13.88
N ALA A 174 -12.13 28.85 14.14
CA ALA A 174 -13.04 27.72 14.00
C ALA A 174 -14.20 27.80 15.01
N LEU A 175 -13.90 28.10 16.28
CA LEU A 175 -14.90 28.25 17.32
C LEU A 175 -15.84 29.44 17.06
N ALA A 176 -15.28 30.58 16.62
CA ALA A 176 -16.06 31.74 16.23
C ALA A 176 -17.00 31.44 15.04
N ALA A 177 -16.52 30.69 14.05
CA ALA A 177 -17.33 30.27 12.91
C ALA A 177 -18.48 29.33 13.32
N SER A 178 -18.25 28.37 14.23
CA SER A 178 -19.31 27.50 14.75
C SER A 178 -20.36 28.21 15.59
N GLY A 179 -20.00 29.29 16.27
CA GLY A 179 -20.93 30.11 17.05
C GLY A 179 -21.74 31.11 16.22
N SER A 180 -21.40 31.29 14.94
CA SER A 180 -21.96 32.32 14.06
C SER A 180 -22.93 31.77 12.99
N SER A 181 -23.31 30.49 13.05
CA SER A 181 -24.36 29.95 12.17
C SER A 181 -25.69 30.67 12.45
N PRO A 182 -26.23 31.46 11.51
CA PRO A 182 -27.58 31.96 11.64
C PRO A 182 -28.55 30.78 11.44
N ASN A 183 -29.57 30.70 12.32
CA ASN A 183 -30.77 29.89 12.08
C ASN A 183 -31.46 30.31 10.77
#